data_AF-A0A0V0Q803-F1
#
_entry.id   AF-A0A0V0Q803-F1
#
_cell.length_a   1.000
_cell.length_b   1.000
_cell.length_c   1.000
_cell.angle_alpha   90.00
_cell.angle_beta   90.00
_cell.angle_gamma   90.00
#
_symmetry.space_group_name_H-M   'P 1'
#
loop_
_entity.id
_entity.type
_entity.pdbx_description
1 polymer ?
#
loop_
_entity_poly.entity_id
_entity_poly.type
_entity_poly.pdbx_seq_one_letter_code
_entity_poly.pdbx_strand_id
1 'polypeptide(L)'
;MNKSTLALLLSLLAISTIGVYQYQSNVDSTLDNYEFTEEEQYLLTWASGQQVSNEITKIAGPSSKGQCAKYVREAIQRANGAPVQPTGIVSAKDYGPFVKQYGYKTTSRSHEQAVTGDVAILAGQPAHPHGHIAIKCSDGKWRSDFVQNSFWIYKDGSRPSYTIYTL
;
A
#
# COMPACT_ATOMS: atom_id res chain seq x y z
N MET A 1 -24.63 -2.67 19.77
CA MET A 1 -24.55 -1.49 18.89
C MET A 1 -25.39 -1.78 17.64
N ASN A 2 -26.23 -0.87 17.15
CA ASN A 2 -27.05 -1.15 15.96
C ASN A 2 -26.22 -0.92 14.67
N LYS A 3 -26.61 -1.56 13.56
CA LYS A 3 -25.85 -1.52 12.29
C LYS A 3 -25.59 -0.10 11.79
N SER A 4 -26.55 0.81 11.96
CA SER A 4 -26.43 2.21 11.56
C SER A 4 -25.41 3.00 12.38
N THR A 5 -25.27 2.72 13.68
CA THR A 5 -24.26 3.38 14.53
C THR A 5 -22.85 2.89 14.21
N LEU A 6 -22.71 1.61 13.82
CA LEU A 6 -21.42 1.03 13.41
C LEU A 6 -20.97 1.57 12.04
N ALA A 7 -21.85 1.63 11.04
CA ALA A 7 -21.56 2.25 9.75
C ALA A 7 -21.22 3.75 9.88
N LEU A 8 -21.89 4.46 10.80
CA LEU A 8 -21.56 5.86 11.11
C LEU A 8 -20.19 5.98 11.79
N LEU A 9 -19.84 5.07 12.70
CA LEU A 9 -18.52 5.03 13.35
C LEU A 9 -17.41 4.68 12.35
N LEU A 10 -17.62 3.72 11.46
CA LEU A 10 -16.65 3.37 10.41
C LEU A 10 -16.44 4.50 9.40
N SER A 11 -17.50 5.20 9.01
CA SER A 11 -17.38 6.39 8.15
C SER A 11 -16.70 7.56 8.87
N LEU A 12 -16.95 7.77 10.17
CA LEU A 12 -16.27 8.78 10.99
C LEU A 12 -14.79 8.43 11.28
N LEU A 13 -14.46 7.14 11.41
CA LEU A 13 -13.08 6.63 11.62
C LEU A 13 -12.27 6.54 10.32
N ALA A 14 -12.91 6.40 9.16
CA ALA A 14 -12.23 6.55 7.87
C ALA A 14 -11.75 7.99 7.61
N ILE A 15 -12.36 8.98 8.29
CA ILE A 15 -12.07 10.42 8.15
C ILE A 15 -11.11 10.91 9.24
N SER A 16 -11.06 10.26 10.41
CA SER A 16 -10.11 10.59 11.48
C SER A 16 -8.89 9.67 11.41
N THR A 17 -7.73 10.27 11.15
CA THR A 17 -6.43 9.62 11.10
C THR A 17 -6.22 8.69 12.31
N ILE A 18 -5.72 7.47 12.05
CA ILE A 18 -5.41 6.39 13.01
C ILE A 18 -6.61 5.47 13.27
N GLY A 19 -6.61 4.29 12.65
CA GLY A 19 -7.19 3.13 13.34
C GLY A 19 -7.98 2.09 12.57
N VAL A 20 -8.02 2.08 11.24
CA VAL A 20 -8.73 0.99 10.53
C VAL A 20 -8.13 -0.39 10.88
N TYR A 21 -6.81 -0.50 11.01
CA TYR A 21 -6.14 -1.75 11.42
C TYR A 21 -6.03 -1.94 12.95
N GLN A 22 -5.88 -0.87 13.73
CA GLN A 22 -5.86 -0.95 15.21
C GLN A 22 -7.23 -1.36 15.77
N TYR A 23 -8.31 -1.21 15.00
CA TYR A 23 -9.61 -1.70 15.37
C TYR A 23 -9.62 -3.23 15.42
N GLN A 24 -9.18 -3.92 14.36
CA GLN A 24 -9.13 -5.39 14.33
C GLN A 24 -8.32 -6.02 15.47
N SER A 25 -7.30 -5.33 16.03
CA SER A 25 -6.54 -5.83 17.17
C SER A 25 -7.12 -5.49 18.55
N ASN A 26 -8.10 -4.59 18.64
CA ASN A 26 -8.72 -4.14 19.90
C ASN A 26 -10.26 -4.20 19.86
N VAL A 27 -10.83 -5.01 18.97
CA VAL A 27 -12.29 -5.10 18.88
C VAL A 27 -12.85 -5.76 20.14
N ASP A 28 -13.72 -5.03 20.83
CA ASP A 28 -14.73 -5.58 21.71
C ASP A 28 -15.41 -6.77 21.01
N SER A 29 -15.53 -7.90 21.73
CA SER A 29 -16.14 -9.18 21.34
C SER A 29 -17.53 -9.12 20.67
N THR A 30 -18.12 -7.92 20.55
CA THR A 30 -19.41 -7.64 19.95
C THR A 30 -19.39 -7.53 18.42
N LEU A 31 -18.22 -7.55 17.77
CA LEU A 31 -18.08 -7.47 16.30
C LEU A 31 -17.53 -8.70 15.61
N ASP A 32 -17.17 -9.74 16.36
CA ASP A 32 -16.72 -11.01 15.77
C ASP A 32 -17.77 -11.66 14.84
N ASN A 33 -19.02 -11.17 14.87
CA ASN A 33 -20.13 -11.61 14.02
C ASN A 33 -20.69 -10.51 13.08
N TYR A 34 -19.99 -9.38 12.89
CA TYR A 34 -20.43 -8.36 11.93
C TYR A 34 -19.92 -8.67 10.52
N GLU A 35 -20.80 -9.17 9.66
CA GLU A 35 -20.53 -9.24 8.23
C GLU A 35 -20.64 -7.83 7.62
N PHE A 36 -19.49 -7.29 7.22
CA PHE A 36 -19.44 -6.03 6.47
C PHE A 36 -20.13 -6.16 5.12
N THR A 37 -20.91 -5.15 4.76
CA THR A 37 -21.44 -5.00 3.40
C THR A 37 -20.33 -4.73 2.39
N GLU A 38 -20.59 -4.98 1.11
CA GLU A 38 -19.62 -4.70 0.03
C GLU A 38 -19.20 -3.22 -0.01
N GLU A 39 -20.13 -2.30 0.28
CA GLU A 39 -19.86 -0.87 0.33
C GLU A 39 -18.91 -0.51 1.49
N GLU A 40 -19.14 -1.07 2.68
CA GLU A 40 -18.24 -0.87 3.82
C GLU A 40 -16.85 -1.44 3.54
N GLN A 41 -16.76 -2.63 2.93
CA GLN A 41 -15.47 -3.20 2.52
C GLN A 41 -14.76 -2.33 1.49
N TYR A 42 -15.49 -1.77 0.53
CA TYR A 42 -14.95 -0.84 -0.46
C TYR A 42 -14.42 0.45 0.19
N LEU A 43 -15.18 1.04 1.12
CA LEU A 43 -14.75 2.24 1.84
C LEU A 43 -13.51 1.98 2.71
N LEU A 44 -13.42 0.80 3.33
CA LEU A 44 -12.27 0.38 4.12
C LEU A 44 -11.01 0.21 3.27
N THR A 45 -11.13 -0.44 2.12
CA THR A 45 -9.99 -0.62 1.18
C THR A 45 -9.53 0.71 0.59
N TRP A 46 -10.47 1.58 0.22
CA TRP A 46 -10.17 2.94 -0.26
C TRP A 46 -9.47 3.78 0.81
N ALA A 47 -9.98 3.79 2.05
CA ALA A 47 -9.38 4.53 3.15
C ALA A 47 -7.96 4.03 3.47
N SER A 48 -7.76 2.71 3.46
CA SER A 48 -6.45 2.09 3.68
C SER A 48 -5.46 2.47 2.56
N GLY A 49 -5.91 2.46 1.31
CA GLY A 49 -5.10 2.91 0.17
C GLY A 49 -4.71 4.38 0.28
N GLN A 50 -5.62 5.25 0.73
CA GLN A 50 -5.33 6.66 0.97
C GLN A 50 -4.30 6.87 2.08
N GLN A 51 -4.35 6.08 3.16
CA GLN A 51 -3.37 6.16 4.24
C GLN A 51 -1.95 5.82 3.74
N VAL A 52 -1.79 4.72 2.99
CA VAL A 52 -0.50 4.34 2.42
C VAL A 52 0.01 5.40 1.43
N SER A 53 -0.88 5.94 0.58
CA SER A 53 -0.58 7.06 -0.33
C SER A 53 -0.10 8.31 0.42
N ASN A 54 -0.73 8.65 1.55
CA ASN A 54 -0.35 9.79 2.37
C ASN A 54 1.04 9.58 3.00
N GLU A 55 1.30 8.40 3.57
CA GLU A 55 2.59 8.10 4.22
C GLU A 55 3.75 8.12 3.23
N ILE A 56 3.60 7.51 2.04
CA ILE A 56 4.67 7.54 1.04
C ILE A 56 4.91 8.96 0.50
N THR A 57 3.85 9.78 0.39
CA THR A 57 3.97 11.17 -0.07
C THR A 57 4.76 12.05 0.91
N LYS A 58 4.69 11.78 2.22
CA LYS A 58 5.46 12.51 3.24
C LYS A 58 6.96 12.24 3.15
N ILE A 59 7.35 11.02 2.77
CA ILE A 59 8.75 10.57 2.85
C ILE A 59 9.46 10.53 1.50
N ALA A 60 8.75 10.35 0.39
CA ALA A 60 9.34 10.29 -0.95
C ALA A 60 10.02 11.61 -1.34
N GLY A 61 11.25 11.51 -1.86
CA GLY A 61 12.03 12.66 -2.31
C GLY A 61 11.78 13.07 -3.77
N PRO A 62 12.48 14.10 -4.26
CA PRO A 62 12.43 14.52 -5.67
C PRO A 62 13.23 13.61 -6.62
N SER A 63 14.15 12.79 -6.11
CA SER A 63 15.01 11.89 -6.90
C SER A 63 15.32 10.60 -6.15
N SER A 64 15.63 9.53 -6.90
CA SER A 64 15.90 8.22 -6.32
C SER A 64 17.16 8.23 -5.45
N LYS A 65 17.10 7.45 -4.37
CA LYS A 65 18.18 7.16 -3.43
C LYS A 65 18.60 5.69 -3.48
N GLY A 66 18.03 4.89 -4.38
CA GLY A 66 18.23 3.43 -4.42
C GLY A 66 17.62 2.71 -3.21
N GLN A 67 16.60 3.28 -2.58
CA GLN A 67 16.00 2.80 -1.33
C GLN A 67 14.49 2.53 -1.45
N CYS A 68 13.98 2.29 -2.66
CA CYS A 68 12.56 2.10 -2.95
C CYS A 68 11.87 1.09 -1.99
N ALA A 69 12.50 -0.07 -1.77
CA ALA A 69 12.03 -1.10 -0.86
C ALA A 69 11.88 -0.62 0.59
N LYS A 70 12.87 0.11 1.10
CA LYS A 70 12.83 0.70 2.44
C LYS A 70 11.66 1.68 2.55
N TYR A 71 11.51 2.59 1.62
CA TYR A 71 10.51 3.66 1.70
C TYR A 71 9.09 3.11 1.61
N VAL A 72 8.83 2.19 0.68
CA VAL A 72 7.51 1.53 0.57
C VAL A 72 7.20 0.73 1.84
N ARG A 73 8.17 -0.02 2.39
CA ARG A 73 8.02 -0.73 3.67
C ARG A 73 7.59 0.21 4.80
N GLU A 74 8.30 1.31 4.97
CA GLU A 74 8.02 2.28 6.04
C GLU A 74 6.65 2.94 5.87
N ALA A 75 6.26 3.28 4.65
CA ALA A 75 4.94 3.85 4.38
C ALA A 75 3.81 2.87 4.74
N ILE A 76 3.94 1.60 4.34
CA ILE A 76 2.96 0.55 4.70
C ILE A 76 2.92 0.34 6.22
N GLN A 77 4.08 0.24 6.88
CA GLN A 77 4.13 0.09 8.34
C GLN A 77 3.46 1.26 9.06
N ARG A 78 3.78 2.50 8.69
CA ARG A 78 3.20 3.71 9.29
C ARG A 78 1.69 3.80 9.06
N ALA A 79 1.22 3.51 7.84
CA ALA A 79 -0.20 3.54 7.51
C ALA A 79 -1.02 2.54 8.35
N ASN A 80 -0.41 1.41 8.71
CA ASN A 80 -1.03 0.38 9.56
C ASN A 80 -0.80 0.62 11.06
N GLY A 81 -0.16 1.71 11.47
CA GLY A 81 0.21 1.95 12.87
C GLY A 81 1.20 0.92 13.43
N ALA A 82 1.92 0.19 12.58
CA ALA A 82 2.89 -0.81 12.97
C ALA A 82 4.26 -0.15 13.26
N PRO A 83 5.08 -0.74 14.16
CA PRO A 83 6.45 -0.31 14.36
C PRO A 83 7.24 -0.35 13.05
N VAL A 84 8.01 0.71 12.79
CA VAL A 84 8.88 0.77 11.61
C VAL A 84 10.09 -0.13 11.84
N GLN A 85 10.07 -1.33 11.27
CA GLN A 85 11.09 -2.36 11.47
C GLN A 85 11.55 -2.98 10.14
N PRO A 86 12.84 -3.29 9.99
CA PRO A 86 13.34 -4.04 8.83
C PRO A 86 12.70 -5.43 8.73
N THR A 87 12.57 -5.94 7.51
CA THR A 87 12.04 -7.30 7.24
C THR A 87 13.14 -8.34 6.98
N GLY A 88 14.39 -7.88 6.81
CA GLY A 88 15.48 -8.70 6.28
C GLY A 88 15.45 -8.90 4.75
N ILE A 89 14.38 -8.46 4.06
CA ILE A 89 14.27 -8.53 2.61
C ILE A 89 15.02 -7.34 1.99
N VAL A 90 16.07 -7.65 1.24
CA VAL A 90 16.96 -6.64 0.64
C VAL A 90 16.40 -6.13 -0.70
N SER A 91 16.05 -7.02 -1.62
CA SER A 91 15.68 -6.65 -2.99
C SER A 91 14.19 -6.35 -3.11
N ALA A 92 13.84 -5.26 -3.80
CA ALA A 92 12.46 -4.86 -4.04
C ALA A 92 11.61 -5.96 -4.70
N LYS A 93 12.19 -6.70 -5.65
CA LYS A 93 11.52 -7.83 -6.34
C LYS A 93 11.00 -8.92 -5.39
N ASP A 94 11.55 -9.03 -4.18
CA ASP A 94 11.26 -10.08 -3.21
C ASP A 94 10.25 -9.62 -2.13
N TYR A 95 9.68 -8.41 -2.23
CA TYR A 95 8.77 -7.84 -1.22
C TYR A 95 7.33 -8.39 -1.22
N GLY A 96 6.99 -9.30 -2.14
CA GLY A 96 5.65 -9.90 -2.24
C GLY A 96 5.12 -10.48 -0.92
N PRO A 97 5.89 -11.30 -0.19
CA PRO A 97 5.48 -11.81 1.13
C PRO A 97 5.23 -10.71 2.16
N PHE A 98 6.06 -9.65 2.18
CA PHE A 98 5.88 -8.53 3.11
C PHE A 98 4.56 -7.82 2.87
N VAL A 99 4.24 -7.43 1.63
CA VAL A 99 2.99 -6.69 1.39
C VAL A 99 1.76 -7.56 1.69
N LYS A 100 1.82 -8.87 1.41
CA LYS A 100 0.76 -9.83 1.77
C LYS A 100 0.52 -9.92 3.29
N GLN A 101 1.58 -9.78 4.10
CA GLN A 101 1.45 -9.72 5.56
C GLN A 101 0.61 -8.51 6.03
N TYR A 102 0.56 -7.44 5.24
CA TYR A 102 -0.24 -6.24 5.49
C TYR A 102 -1.57 -6.22 4.70
N GLY A 103 -2.11 -7.41 4.39
CA GLY A 103 -3.45 -7.57 3.81
C GLY A 103 -3.53 -7.44 2.30
N TYR A 104 -2.42 -7.12 1.62
CA TYR A 104 -2.42 -7.02 0.17
C TYR A 104 -2.62 -8.37 -0.53
N LYS A 105 -3.32 -8.37 -1.66
CA LYS A 105 -3.55 -9.51 -2.54
C LYS A 105 -3.08 -9.20 -3.95
N THR A 106 -2.65 -10.21 -4.69
CA THR A 106 -2.31 -10.05 -6.11
C THR A 106 -3.57 -9.77 -6.93
N THR A 107 -3.46 -8.93 -7.94
CA THR A 107 -4.56 -8.62 -8.88
C THR A 107 -4.11 -8.76 -10.33
N SER A 108 -5.07 -8.92 -11.24
CA SER A 108 -4.85 -8.91 -12.70
C SER A 108 -4.81 -7.51 -13.31
N ARG A 109 -5.05 -6.44 -12.51
CA ARG A 109 -4.97 -5.05 -12.99
C ARG A 109 -3.59 -4.76 -13.57
N SER A 110 -3.58 -4.08 -14.71
CA SER A 110 -2.37 -3.46 -15.23
C SER A 110 -1.99 -2.21 -14.43
N HIS A 111 -0.79 -1.67 -14.64
CA HIS A 111 -0.37 -0.44 -13.96
C HIS A 111 -1.20 0.79 -14.35
N GLU A 112 -1.87 0.78 -15.50
CA GLU A 112 -2.80 1.81 -15.95
C GLU A 112 -4.14 1.75 -15.20
N GLN A 113 -4.54 0.54 -14.78
CA GLN A 113 -5.76 0.28 -14.03
C GLN A 113 -5.56 0.35 -12.51
N ALA A 114 -4.31 0.56 -12.06
CA ALA A 114 -3.97 0.60 -10.65
C ALA A 114 -4.67 1.77 -9.94
N VAL A 115 -5.20 1.48 -8.75
CA VAL A 115 -5.92 2.45 -7.90
C VAL A 115 -5.03 2.93 -6.76
N THR A 116 -5.45 3.99 -6.08
CA THR A 116 -4.73 4.54 -4.91
C THR A 116 -4.44 3.44 -3.88
N GLY A 117 -3.19 3.35 -3.45
CA GLY A 117 -2.73 2.36 -2.48
C GLY A 117 -2.15 1.09 -3.08
N ASP A 118 -2.41 0.81 -4.37
CA ASP A 118 -1.85 -0.35 -5.06
C ASP A 118 -0.32 -0.31 -5.03
N VAL A 119 0.29 -1.47 -4.77
CA VAL A 119 1.75 -1.63 -4.77
C VAL A 119 2.16 -2.42 -6.00
N ALA A 120 3.05 -1.86 -6.79
CA ALA A 120 3.69 -2.56 -7.89
C ALA A 120 5.07 -3.06 -7.47
N ILE A 121 5.35 -4.32 -7.75
CA ILE A 121 6.68 -4.92 -7.62
C ILE A 121 7.14 -5.36 -9.01
N LEU A 122 8.20 -4.71 -9.50
CA LEU A 122 8.86 -5.04 -10.76
C LEU A 122 9.96 -6.07 -10.49
N ALA A 123 10.04 -7.08 -11.35
CA ALA A 123 11.08 -8.09 -11.32
C ALA A 123 12.48 -7.49 -11.54
N GLY A 124 13.49 -8.21 -11.05
CA GLY A 124 14.88 -7.91 -11.37
C GLY A 124 15.23 -8.28 -12.80
N GLN A 125 16.23 -7.61 -13.35
CA GLN A 125 16.82 -7.88 -14.66
C GLN A 125 18.33 -7.59 -14.62
N PRO A 126 19.14 -7.96 -15.63
CA PRO A 126 20.60 -7.81 -15.56
C PRO A 126 21.10 -6.40 -15.17
N ALA A 127 20.51 -5.34 -15.74
CA ALA A 127 20.89 -3.96 -15.41
C ALA A 127 20.33 -3.48 -14.06
N HIS A 128 19.27 -4.13 -13.55
CA HIS A 128 18.54 -3.74 -12.34
C HIS A 128 18.18 -4.98 -11.51
N PRO A 129 19.17 -5.65 -10.91
CA PRO A 129 19.00 -6.99 -10.33
C PRO A 129 18.07 -7.03 -9.11
N HIS A 130 17.93 -5.90 -8.41
CA HIS A 130 17.08 -5.79 -7.22
C HIS A 130 15.60 -5.55 -7.54
N GLY A 131 15.26 -5.29 -8.80
CA GLY A 131 13.91 -4.88 -9.21
C GLY A 131 13.53 -3.50 -8.65
N HIS A 132 12.23 -3.22 -8.66
CA HIS A 132 11.71 -1.94 -8.17
C HIS A 132 10.36 -2.13 -7.47
N ILE A 133 10.01 -1.25 -6.53
CA ILE A 133 8.72 -1.28 -5.85
C ILE A 133 8.19 0.14 -5.68
N ALA A 134 6.90 0.34 -5.92
CA ALA A 134 6.25 1.65 -5.83
C ALA A 134 4.78 1.54 -5.42
N ILE A 135 4.24 2.61 -4.83
CA ILE A 135 2.84 2.78 -4.44
C ILE A 135 2.16 3.74 -5.43
N LYS A 136 0.97 3.40 -5.91
CA LYS A 136 0.09 4.29 -6.66
C LYS A 136 -0.57 5.27 -5.70
N CYS A 137 -0.41 6.57 -5.94
CA CYS A 137 -0.91 7.62 -5.05
C CYS A 137 -2.19 8.25 -5.58
N SER A 138 -2.91 8.95 -4.71
CA SER A 138 -4.19 9.60 -5.01
C SER A 138 -4.10 10.73 -6.04
N ASP A 139 -2.92 11.31 -6.23
CA ASP A 139 -2.64 12.29 -7.30
C ASP A 139 -2.30 11.64 -8.65
N GLY A 140 -2.48 10.32 -8.77
CA GLY A 140 -2.22 9.56 -9.97
C GLY A 140 -0.75 9.21 -10.20
N LYS A 141 0.19 9.68 -9.38
CA LYS A 141 1.62 9.36 -9.53
C LYS A 141 1.99 8.06 -8.83
N TRP A 142 3.05 7.42 -9.31
CA TRP A 142 3.72 6.35 -8.58
C TRP A 142 4.81 6.94 -7.69
N ARG A 143 4.93 6.45 -6.45
CA ARG A 143 5.96 6.87 -5.51
C ARG A 143 6.67 5.67 -4.91
N SER A 144 7.98 5.77 -4.83
CA SER A 144 8.86 4.83 -4.14
C SER A 144 9.69 5.62 -3.13
N ASP A 145 11.02 5.56 -3.20
CA ASP A 145 11.88 6.51 -2.51
C ASP A 145 11.84 7.92 -3.12
N PHE A 146 11.18 8.06 -4.28
CA PHE A 146 10.97 9.33 -4.97
C PHE A 146 9.64 9.37 -5.73
N VAL A 147 9.24 10.57 -6.15
CA VAL A 147 8.09 10.78 -7.04
C VAL A 147 8.46 10.43 -8.48
N GLN A 148 7.72 9.50 -9.09
CA GLN A 148 8.01 9.01 -10.44
C GLN A 148 7.17 9.74 -11.49
N ASN A 149 7.81 10.11 -12.59
CA ASN A 149 7.13 10.69 -13.76
C ASN A 149 6.49 9.62 -14.67
N SER A 150 6.80 8.35 -14.45
CA SER A 150 6.28 7.20 -15.21
C SER A 150 6.27 5.95 -14.32
N PHE A 151 5.46 4.96 -14.68
CA PHE A 151 5.52 3.63 -14.07
C PHE A 151 6.84 2.92 -14.40
N TRP A 152 7.26 3.00 -15.66
CA TRP A 152 8.53 2.45 -16.13
C TRP A 152 9.66 3.41 -15.75
N ILE A 153 10.43 3.05 -14.71
CA ILE A 153 11.42 3.95 -14.10
C ILE A 153 12.82 3.86 -14.69
N TYR A 154 13.13 2.81 -15.45
CA TYR A 154 14.48 2.59 -15.96
C TYR A 154 14.71 3.43 -17.23
N LYS A 155 15.72 4.29 -17.18
CA LYS A 155 16.08 5.19 -18.29
C LYS A 155 16.65 4.46 -19.50
N ASP A 156 17.14 3.23 -19.31
CA ASP A 156 17.60 2.35 -20.38
C ASP A 156 16.45 1.76 -21.23
N GLY A 157 15.20 2.09 -20.89
CA GLY A 157 14.00 1.66 -21.62
C GLY A 157 13.51 0.28 -21.20
N SER A 158 14.14 -0.38 -20.24
CA SER A 158 13.76 -1.72 -19.84
C SER A 158 12.41 -1.76 -19.13
N ARG A 159 11.64 -2.81 -19.44
CA ARG A 159 10.28 -3.04 -18.93
C ARG A 159 10.15 -4.46 -18.38
N PRO A 160 10.72 -4.75 -17.20
CA PRO A 160 10.62 -6.08 -16.61
C PRO A 160 9.16 -6.41 -16.28
N SER A 161 8.86 -7.70 -16.12
CA SER A 161 7.57 -8.14 -15.61
C SER A 161 7.30 -7.53 -14.23
N TYR A 162 6.02 -7.39 -13.88
CA TYR A 162 5.61 -6.85 -12.59
C TYR A 162 4.39 -7.57 -12.05
N THR A 163 4.13 -7.38 -10.76
CA THR A 163 2.89 -7.80 -10.10
C THR A 163 2.30 -6.61 -9.36
N ILE A 164 1.00 -6.41 -9.50
CA ILE A 164 0.24 -5.42 -8.71
C ILE A 164 -0.40 -6.13 -7.51
N TYR A 165 -0.27 -5.49 -6.36
CA TYR A 165 -0.84 -5.87 -5.09
C TYR A 165 -1.87 -4.80 -4.69
N THR A 166 -3.10 -5.20 -4.43
CA THR A 166 -4.21 -4.34 -3.97
C THR A 166 -4.58 -4.69 -2.53
N LEU A 167 -5.02 -3.69 -1.78
CA LEU A 167 -5.73 -3.90 -0.52
C LEU A 167 -7.15 -4.42 -0.79
#